data_AF-A0A4Q3NH27-F1
#
_entry.id   AF-A0A4Q3NH27-F1
#
_cell.length_a   1.000
_cell.length_b   1.000
_cell.length_c   1.000
_cell.angle_alpha   90.00
_cell.angle_beta   90.00
_cell.angle_gamma   90.00
#
_symmetry.space_group_name_H-M   'P 1'
#
loop_
_entity.id
_entity.type
_entity.pdbx_description
1 polymer ?
#
loop_
_entity_poly.entity_id
_entity_poly.type
_entity_poly.pdbx_seq_one_letter_code
_entity_poly.pdbx_strand_id
1 'polypeptide(L)'
;MVVNPFYAPAFWLLGRISQGAGFALVGLLFLLSTLVALAVPAGAAAWVPAALLALLGCYGLAAVRAFLAHGIERTIALMERIASGELVSIEAQSGAAAGDRSVDRLHGAIAQMNRSLALIVRQVWSSAEIIAGGARSITAGNTQLAERTHEQAASLEETAAGVEELAASARQNAQSCSQANLLAAGTEEVAMQASDRMQDVSATMERIEDNAGQVGEILATVEGFAFQTNILALNAAVEAARAGEHGRGFAVVAAEVRELAQRSAQAAREIKEITAQTSASVGKGRGQVAATGKALAEVVASIQDVSQMLISIAAASREQSESVEEINRAVVAIDSVTQQNAALVEEAASSAEDLASESAQLVRAVGRFKTDRAEDRERAMALVKAGVRHMRKVGVQQACQDFMNPHGGFIHREDYLFVVDMQCTRLAFPPAPETVGQYDSGLRDADGTLFSRQNVEIARTAGSGWNDFRVPHPLTGKIEPKSAYLERVDEVVIGCGIYWRSGGAA
;
A
#
# COMPACT_ATOMS: atom_id res chain seq x y z
N MET A 1 -23.61 52.17 -17.81
CA MET A 1 -24.01 53.56 -17.48
C MET A 1 -23.93 54.40 -18.75
N VAL A 2 -25.06 54.96 -19.18
CA VAL A 2 -25.19 55.66 -20.48
C VAL A 2 -24.59 57.06 -20.36
N VAL A 3 -23.62 57.38 -21.22
CA VAL A 3 -23.08 58.74 -21.32
C VAL A 3 -24.25 59.67 -21.68
N ASN A 4 -24.47 60.72 -20.88
CA ASN A 4 -25.54 61.67 -21.17
C ASN A 4 -25.33 62.23 -22.59
N PRO A 5 -26.28 62.02 -23.51
CA PRO A 5 -26.12 62.41 -24.92
C PRO A 5 -25.85 63.90 -25.10
N PHE A 6 -26.23 64.72 -24.11
CA PHE A 6 -25.93 66.15 -24.04
C PHE A 6 -24.43 66.49 -24.11
N TYR A 7 -23.55 65.63 -23.58
CA TYR A 7 -22.10 65.85 -23.58
C TYR A 7 -21.35 65.07 -24.67
N ALA A 8 -22.03 64.28 -25.50
CA ALA A 8 -21.41 63.44 -26.52
C ALA A 8 -20.42 64.18 -27.45
N PRO A 9 -20.74 65.35 -28.03
CA PRO A 9 -19.79 66.06 -28.90
C PRO A 9 -18.58 66.61 -28.12
N ALA A 10 -18.79 67.06 -26.88
CA ALA A 10 -17.70 67.52 -26.01
C ALA A 10 -16.79 66.37 -25.57
N PHE A 11 -17.36 65.20 -25.25
CA PHE A 11 -16.60 64.01 -24.87
C PHE A 11 -15.80 63.45 -26.03
N TRP A 12 -16.32 63.52 -27.26
CA TRP A 12 -15.58 63.16 -28.47
C TRP A 12 -14.35 64.05 -28.67
N LEU A 13 -14.51 65.37 -28.46
CA LEU A 13 -13.41 66.33 -28.58
C LEU A 13 -12.40 66.18 -27.44
N LEU A 14 -12.87 66.15 -26.19
CA LEU A 14 -12.05 65.97 -24.99
C LEU A 14 -11.32 64.63 -24.98
N GLY A 15 -11.90 63.60 -25.59
CA GLY A 15 -11.25 62.31 -25.77
C GLY A 15 -10.05 62.34 -26.71
N ARG A 16 -9.88 63.38 -27.56
CA ARG A 16 -8.78 63.50 -28.54
C ARG A 16 -7.71 64.53 -28.18
N ILE A 17 -7.92 65.34 -27.15
CA ILE A 17 -7.01 66.41 -26.73
C ILE A 17 -6.55 66.17 -25.30
N SER A 18 -5.39 66.70 -24.91
CA SER A 18 -4.91 66.57 -23.53
C SER A 18 -5.84 67.31 -22.55
N GLN A 19 -5.91 66.86 -21.29
CA GLN A 19 -6.67 67.57 -20.25
C GLN A 19 -6.27 69.05 -20.16
N GLY A 20 -4.96 69.34 -20.22
CA GLY A 20 -4.44 70.71 -20.24
C GLY A 20 -4.94 71.53 -21.45
N ALA A 21 -5.03 70.91 -22.63
CA ALA A 21 -5.61 71.55 -23.82
C ALA A 21 -7.13 71.75 -23.69
N GLY A 22 -7.85 70.83 -23.05
CA GLY A 22 -9.28 70.97 -22.74
C GLY A 22 -9.55 72.14 -21.79
N PHE A 23 -8.80 72.25 -20.69
CA PHE A 23 -8.87 73.40 -19.78
C PHE A 23 -8.44 74.71 -20.45
N ALA A 24 -7.41 74.68 -21.29
CA ALA A 24 -6.98 75.85 -22.06
C ALA A 24 -8.03 76.30 -23.07
N LEU A 25 -8.73 75.37 -23.75
CA LEU A 25 -9.84 75.67 -24.66
C LEU A 25 -11.00 76.35 -23.92
N VAL A 26 -11.38 75.82 -22.76
CA VAL A 26 -12.41 76.42 -21.89
C VAL A 26 -11.98 77.81 -21.41
N GLY A 27 -10.73 77.96 -20.96
CA GLY A 27 -10.16 79.23 -20.56
C GLY A 27 -10.13 80.26 -21.71
N LEU A 28 -9.79 79.82 -22.92
CA LEU A 28 -9.79 80.66 -24.13
C LEU A 28 -11.21 81.14 -24.45
N LEU A 29 -12.24 80.30 -24.30
CA LEU A 29 -13.64 80.70 -24.50
C LEU A 29 -14.08 81.81 -23.54
N PHE A 30 -13.68 81.72 -22.26
CA PHE A 30 -13.94 82.79 -21.29
C PHE A 30 -13.10 84.05 -21.55
N LEU A 31 -11.85 83.93 -21.99
CA LEU A 31 -11.01 85.06 -22.39
C LEU A 31 -11.54 85.76 -23.64
N LEU A 32 -12.00 85.01 -24.65
CA LEU A 32 -12.65 85.56 -25.84
C LEU A 32 -13.97 86.24 -25.49
N SER A 33 -14.77 85.64 -24.60
CA SER A 33 -16.02 86.25 -24.10
C SER A 33 -15.76 87.61 -23.45
N THR A 34 -14.74 87.70 -22.60
CA THR A 34 -14.36 88.96 -21.91
C THR A 34 -13.77 89.99 -22.86
N LEU A 35 -12.91 89.59 -23.81
CA LEU A 35 -12.37 90.49 -24.84
C LEU A 35 -13.46 91.05 -25.76
N VAL A 36 -14.41 90.22 -26.19
CA VAL A 36 -15.57 90.67 -26.99
C VAL A 36 -16.45 91.60 -26.17
N ALA A 37 -16.66 91.34 -24.87
CA ALA A 37 -17.40 92.24 -24.00
C ALA A 37 -16.72 93.62 -23.84
N LEU A 38 -15.38 93.68 -23.84
CA LEU A 38 -14.63 94.94 -23.74
C LEU A 38 -14.55 95.72 -25.06
N ALA A 39 -14.57 95.04 -26.21
CA ALA A 39 -14.32 95.67 -27.51
C ALA A 39 -15.55 96.30 -28.16
N VAL A 40 -16.77 95.98 -27.70
CA VAL A 40 -18.00 96.39 -28.39
C VAL A 40 -18.65 97.62 -27.71
N PRO A 41 -18.98 98.69 -28.46
CA PRO A 41 -19.61 99.89 -27.91
C PRO A 41 -21.02 99.60 -27.34
N ALA A 42 -21.44 100.38 -26.34
CA ALA A 42 -22.67 100.17 -25.57
C ALA A 42 -23.96 100.29 -26.42
N GLY A 43 -24.34 99.19 -27.08
CA GLY A 43 -25.60 99.00 -27.80
C GLY A 43 -26.18 97.60 -27.57
N ALA A 44 -27.50 97.46 -27.55
CA ALA A 44 -28.21 96.27 -27.06
C ALA A 44 -27.86 94.94 -27.79
N ALA A 45 -27.33 94.98 -29.01
CA ALA A 45 -26.99 93.79 -29.81
C ALA A 45 -25.54 93.28 -29.61
N ALA A 46 -24.69 94.05 -28.93
CA ALA A 46 -23.26 93.81 -28.74
C ALA A 46 -22.91 92.63 -27.81
N TRP A 47 -23.77 92.37 -26.81
CA TRP A 47 -23.51 91.43 -25.72
C TRP A 47 -23.83 89.98 -26.07
N VAL A 48 -24.61 89.77 -27.13
CA VAL A 48 -25.03 88.44 -27.61
C VAL A 48 -23.83 87.51 -27.90
N PRO A 49 -22.80 87.90 -28.68
CA PRO A 49 -21.63 87.04 -28.92
C PRO A 49 -20.81 86.76 -27.65
N ALA A 50 -20.67 87.74 -26.76
CA ALA A 50 -19.96 87.55 -25.49
C ALA A 50 -20.70 86.54 -24.58
N ALA A 51 -22.03 86.63 -24.48
CA ALA A 51 -22.86 85.72 -23.71
C ALA A 51 -22.87 84.29 -24.29
N LEU A 52 -22.90 84.14 -25.62
CA LEU A 52 -22.82 82.83 -26.28
C LEU A 52 -21.47 82.15 -26.02
N LEU A 53 -20.36 82.89 -26.07
CA LEU A 53 -19.03 82.36 -25.74
C LEU A 53 -18.91 81.97 -24.27
N ALA A 54 -19.50 82.74 -23.35
CA ALA A 54 -19.55 82.40 -21.93
C ALA A 54 -20.38 81.12 -21.68
N LEU A 55 -21.54 80.98 -22.34
CA LEU A 55 -22.37 79.77 -22.26
C LEU A 55 -21.63 78.54 -22.82
N LEU A 56 -20.90 78.70 -23.92
CA LEU A 56 -20.05 77.64 -24.48
C LEU A 56 -18.89 77.28 -23.56
N GLY A 57 -18.29 78.27 -22.88
CA GLY A 57 -17.30 78.07 -21.82
C GLY A 57 -17.86 77.29 -20.62
N CYS A 58 -19.06 77.65 -20.15
CA CYS A 58 -19.77 76.93 -19.08
C CYS A 58 -20.11 75.49 -19.48
N TYR A 59 -20.58 75.28 -20.72
CA TYR A 59 -20.81 73.95 -21.27
C TYR A 59 -19.51 73.14 -21.34
N GLY A 60 -18.42 73.74 -21.82
CA GLY A 60 -17.10 73.11 -21.88
C GLY A 60 -16.55 72.73 -20.49
N LEU A 61 -16.69 73.62 -19.49
CA LEU A 61 -16.31 73.34 -18.10
C LEU A 61 -17.13 72.20 -17.50
N ALA A 62 -18.45 72.21 -17.70
CA ALA A 62 -19.34 71.14 -17.26
C ALA A 62 -19.01 69.81 -17.95
N ALA A 63 -18.67 69.84 -19.25
CA ALA A 63 -18.24 68.67 -20.00
C ALA A 63 -16.91 68.10 -19.51
N VAL A 64 -15.90 68.96 -19.22
CA VAL A 64 -14.62 68.53 -18.64
C VAL A 64 -14.84 67.88 -17.27
N ARG A 65 -15.61 68.51 -16.38
CA ARG A 65 -15.96 67.93 -15.07
C ARG A 65 -16.66 66.58 -15.21
N ALA A 66 -17.66 66.48 -16.10
CA ALA A 66 -18.39 65.23 -16.32
C ALA A 66 -17.49 64.13 -16.90
N PHE A 67 -16.55 64.48 -17.79
CA PHE A 67 -15.59 63.55 -18.37
C PHE A 67 -14.64 62.98 -17.31
N LEU A 68 -14.06 63.84 -16.46
CA LEU A 68 -13.21 63.41 -15.34
C LEU A 68 -13.97 62.56 -14.32
N ALA A 69 -15.18 62.99 -13.92
CA ALA A 69 -16.01 62.23 -12.98
C ALA A 69 -16.31 60.82 -13.52
N HIS A 70 -16.64 60.70 -14.81
CA HIS A 70 -16.93 59.41 -15.44
C HIS A 70 -15.70 58.46 -15.48
N GLY A 71 -14.50 59.00 -15.66
CA GLY A 71 -13.26 58.21 -15.60
C GLY A 71 -12.93 57.69 -14.19
N ILE A 72 -13.16 58.53 -13.17
CA ILE A 72 -12.96 58.16 -11.76
C ILE A 72 -13.99 57.13 -11.31
N GLU A 73 -15.27 57.33 -11.61
CA GLU A 73 -16.35 56.38 -11.26
C GLU A 73 -16.13 54.99 -11.85
N ARG A 74 -15.64 54.90 -13.10
CA ARG A 74 -15.24 53.62 -13.70
C ARG A 74 -14.13 52.94 -12.91
N THR A 75 -13.17 53.72 -12.43
CA THR A 75 -12.02 53.20 -11.68
C THR A 75 -12.44 52.75 -10.28
N ILE A 76 -13.34 53.49 -9.62
CA ILE A 76 -13.94 53.11 -8.33
C ILE A 76 -14.72 51.80 -8.49
N ALA A 77 -15.58 51.70 -9.51
CA ALA A 77 -16.35 50.48 -9.77
C ALA A 77 -15.44 49.25 -10.02
N LEU A 78 -14.28 49.43 -10.64
CA LEU A 78 -13.30 48.34 -10.77
C LEU A 78 -12.66 47.96 -9.44
N MET A 79 -12.29 48.95 -8.61
CA MET A 79 -11.74 48.70 -7.28
C MET A 79 -12.75 48.01 -6.36
N GLU A 80 -14.02 48.41 -6.39
CA GLU A 80 -15.10 47.78 -5.61
C GLU A 80 -15.33 46.33 -6.04
N ARG A 81 -15.22 46.03 -7.34
CA ARG A 81 -15.26 44.66 -7.86
C ARG A 81 -14.07 43.83 -7.39
N ILE A 82 -12.86 44.37 -7.43
CA ILE A 82 -11.66 43.69 -6.90
C ILE A 82 -11.79 43.47 -5.39
N ALA A 83 -12.27 44.46 -4.64
CA ALA A 83 -12.47 44.40 -3.19
C ALA A 83 -13.55 43.39 -2.78
N SER A 84 -14.59 43.21 -3.59
CA SER A 84 -15.62 42.18 -3.39
C SER A 84 -15.18 40.78 -3.86
N GLY A 85 -13.95 40.63 -4.34
CA GLY A 85 -13.37 39.36 -4.75
C GLY A 85 -13.61 39.01 -6.21
N GLU A 86 -14.19 39.90 -7.03
CA GLU A 86 -14.34 39.67 -8.47
C GLU A 86 -13.05 39.98 -9.23
N LEU A 87 -12.22 38.95 -9.41
CA LEU A 87 -10.96 39.03 -10.16
C LEU A 87 -11.14 38.61 -11.63
N VAL A 88 -12.17 39.15 -12.28
CA VAL A 88 -12.49 38.88 -13.69
C VAL A 88 -11.64 39.79 -14.59
N SER A 89 -11.13 39.24 -15.69
CA SER A 89 -10.40 40.05 -16.69
C SER A 89 -11.33 41.16 -17.18
N ILE A 90 -10.83 42.39 -17.12
CA ILE A 90 -11.48 43.54 -17.74
C ILE A 90 -10.59 43.82 -18.94
N GLU A 91 -11.06 43.47 -20.13
CA GLU A 91 -10.47 44.02 -21.33
C GLU A 91 -10.50 45.53 -21.19
N ALA A 92 -9.32 46.15 -21.16
CA ALA A 92 -9.23 47.56 -21.42
C ALA A 92 -9.85 47.74 -22.81
N GLN A 93 -11.01 48.40 -22.88
CA GLN A 93 -11.53 48.92 -24.14
C GLN A 93 -10.50 49.90 -24.66
N SER A 94 -9.51 49.36 -25.35
CA SER A 94 -8.33 50.03 -25.88
C SER A 94 -8.79 50.68 -27.18
N GLY A 95 -9.65 51.67 -27.04
CA GLY A 95 -10.42 52.24 -28.12
C GLY A 95 -10.75 53.70 -27.86
N ALA A 96 -9.77 54.50 -27.42
CA ALA A 96 -9.84 55.95 -27.56
C ALA A 96 -8.44 56.55 -27.57
N ALA A 97 -8.16 57.28 -28.65
CA ALA A 97 -6.89 57.92 -28.95
C ALA A 97 -6.49 59.00 -27.93
N ALA A 98 -5.21 59.04 -27.56
CA ALA A 98 -4.40 60.23 -27.25
C ALA A 98 -4.86 61.28 -26.19
N GLY A 99 -5.95 61.13 -25.45
CA GLY A 99 -6.47 62.20 -24.56
C GLY A 99 -5.92 62.28 -23.13
N ASP A 100 -5.70 61.17 -22.42
CA ASP A 100 -5.32 61.24 -20.99
C ASP A 100 -4.44 60.07 -20.50
N ARG A 101 -3.11 60.31 -20.48
CA ARG A 101 -2.13 59.34 -19.99
C ARG A 101 -2.26 58.99 -18.51
N SER A 102 -3.00 59.74 -17.69
CA SER A 102 -2.98 59.57 -16.23
C SER A 102 -4.08 58.61 -15.73
N VAL A 103 -5.33 58.86 -16.11
CA VAL A 103 -6.48 58.00 -15.75
C VAL A 103 -6.40 56.65 -16.48
N ASP A 104 -5.99 56.64 -17.75
CA ASP A 104 -5.80 55.40 -18.50
C ASP A 104 -4.64 54.56 -17.94
N ARG A 105 -3.58 55.21 -17.45
CA ARG A 105 -2.46 54.52 -16.77
C ARG A 105 -2.87 53.96 -15.41
N LEU A 106 -3.68 54.70 -14.64
CA LEU A 106 -4.25 54.21 -13.38
C LEU A 106 -5.14 52.98 -13.63
N HIS A 107 -6.03 53.07 -14.62
CA HIS A 107 -6.89 51.96 -15.05
C HIS A 107 -6.06 50.75 -15.50
N GLY A 108 -5.03 50.97 -16.32
CA GLY A 108 -4.10 49.93 -16.76
C GLY A 108 -3.34 49.26 -15.61
N ALA A 109 -2.88 50.04 -14.62
CA ALA A 109 -2.21 49.52 -13.43
C ALA A 109 -3.15 48.68 -12.55
N ILE A 110 -4.39 49.11 -12.36
CA ILE A 110 -5.42 48.36 -11.62
C ILE A 110 -5.79 47.06 -12.37
N ALA A 111 -5.92 47.12 -13.69
CA ALA A 111 -6.18 45.93 -14.50
C ALA A 111 -5.00 44.93 -14.43
N GLN A 112 -3.75 45.42 -14.40
CA GLN A 112 -2.58 44.58 -14.20
C GLN A 112 -2.56 43.95 -12.80
N MET A 113 -2.83 44.73 -11.75
CA MET A 113 -2.94 44.23 -10.37
C MET A 113 -4.00 43.13 -10.27
N ASN A 114 -5.16 43.34 -10.88
CA ASN A 114 -6.24 42.36 -10.92
C ASN A 114 -5.81 41.03 -11.58
N ARG A 115 -5.13 41.11 -12.74
CA ARG A 115 -4.57 39.90 -13.40
C ARG A 115 -3.56 39.18 -12.51
N SER A 116 -2.65 39.90 -11.86
CA SER A 116 -1.65 39.29 -10.96
C SER A 116 -2.30 38.63 -9.74
N LEU A 117 -3.30 39.28 -9.12
CA LEU A 117 -4.07 38.68 -8.02
C LEU A 117 -4.83 37.43 -8.47
N ALA A 118 -5.42 37.47 -9.67
CA ALA A 118 -6.13 36.32 -10.21
C ALA A 118 -5.21 35.11 -10.45
N LEU A 119 -3.98 35.35 -10.92
CA LEU A 119 -2.98 34.31 -11.10
C LEU A 119 -2.53 33.72 -9.76
N ILE A 120 -2.27 34.56 -8.74
CA ILE A 120 -1.88 34.10 -7.40
C ILE A 120 -2.98 33.22 -6.79
N VAL A 121 -4.24 33.67 -6.83
CA VAL A 121 -5.37 32.91 -6.31
C VAL A 121 -5.51 31.55 -6.98
N ARG A 122 -5.36 31.48 -8.31
CA ARG A 122 -5.39 30.20 -9.04
C ARG A 122 -4.24 29.28 -8.65
N GLN A 123 -3.03 29.84 -8.51
CA GLN A 123 -1.86 29.07 -8.11
C GLN A 123 -2.02 28.48 -6.71
N VAL A 124 -2.53 29.26 -5.76
CA VAL A 124 -2.81 28.81 -4.39
C VAL A 124 -3.89 27.72 -4.39
N TRP A 125 -4.97 27.92 -5.14
CA TRP A 125 -6.04 26.93 -5.26
C TRP A 125 -5.53 25.60 -5.84
N SER A 126 -4.78 25.66 -6.94
CA SER A 126 -4.17 24.47 -7.57
C SER A 126 -3.21 23.74 -6.62
N SER A 127 -2.36 24.49 -5.93
CA SER A 127 -1.42 23.92 -4.96
C SER A 127 -2.15 23.26 -3.78
N ALA A 128 -3.24 23.86 -3.30
CA ALA A 128 -4.05 23.28 -2.24
C ALA A 128 -4.69 21.96 -2.68
N GLU A 129 -5.28 21.88 -3.88
CA GLU A 129 -5.88 20.62 -4.37
C GLU A 129 -4.82 19.51 -4.53
N ILE A 130 -3.61 19.85 -5.00
CA ILE A 130 -2.48 18.91 -5.06
C ILE A 130 -2.13 18.40 -3.66
N ILE A 131 -2.04 19.29 -2.66
CA ILE A 131 -1.75 18.91 -1.26
C ILE A 131 -2.86 18.02 -0.70
N ALA A 132 -4.14 18.34 -0.95
CA ALA A 132 -5.27 17.50 -0.51
C ALA A 132 -5.27 16.13 -1.17
N GLY A 133 -4.95 16.07 -2.47
CA GLY A 133 -4.76 14.81 -3.19
C GLY A 133 -3.64 13.97 -2.58
N GLY A 134 -2.47 14.59 -2.33
CA GLY A 134 -1.33 13.94 -1.69
C GLY A 134 -1.66 13.42 -0.30
N ALA A 135 -2.32 14.22 0.54
CA ALA A 135 -2.77 13.82 1.88
C ALA A 135 -3.68 12.58 1.84
N ARG A 136 -4.67 12.54 0.92
CA ARG A 136 -5.54 11.36 0.74
C ARG A 136 -4.75 10.11 0.34
N SER A 137 -3.76 10.26 -0.55
CA SER A 137 -2.88 9.16 -0.94
C SER A 137 -2.00 8.68 0.22
N ILE A 138 -1.50 9.59 1.05
CA ILE A 138 -0.75 9.23 2.28
C ILE A 138 -1.66 8.43 3.20
N THR A 139 -2.86 8.92 3.52
CA THR A 139 -3.82 8.20 4.38
C THR A 139 -4.09 6.79 3.87
N ALA A 140 -4.38 6.63 2.57
CA ALA A 140 -4.63 5.32 1.98
C ALA A 140 -3.41 4.38 2.07
N GLY A 141 -2.21 4.88 1.76
CA GLY A 141 -0.97 4.10 1.90
C GLY A 141 -0.68 3.73 3.36
N ASN A 142 -1.06 4.60 4.29
CA ASN A 142 -0.84 4.40 5.71
C ASN A 142 -1.82 3.38 6.31
N THR A 143 -3.08 3.33 5.85
CA THR A 143 -4.01 2.23 6.17
C THR A 143 -3.45 0.88 5.72
N GLN A 144 -2.92 0.80 4.49
CA GLN A 144 -2.31 -0.43 3.99
C GLN A 144 -1.05 -0.81 4.80
N LEU A 145 -0.25 0.17 5.22
CA LEU A 145 0.90 -0.07 6.09
C LEU A 145 0.46 -0.57 7.47
N ALA A 146 -0.64 -0.03 8.01
CA ALA A 146 -1.22 -0.49 9.28
C ALA A 146 -1.64 -1.96 9.21
N GLU A 147 -2.35 -2.34 8.14
CA GLU A 147 -2.78 -3.73 7.90
C GLU A 147 -1.59 -4.67 7.84
N ARG A 148 -0.57 -4.34 7.05
CA ARG A 148 0.67 -5.13 6.95
C ARG A 148 1.44 -5.21 8.26
N THR A 149 1.43 -4.14 9.05
CA THR A 149 2.08 -4.11 10.37
C THR A 149 1.34 -5.04 11.36
N HIS A 150 0.01 -5.10 11.29
CA HIS A 150 -0.80 -6.05 12.05
C HIS A 150 -0.56 -7.51 11.62
N GLU A 151 -0.54 -7.78 10.32
CA GLU A 151 -0.22 -9.13 9.78
C GLU A 151 1.19 -9.57 10.19
N GLN A 152 2.15 -8.65 10.16
CA GLN A 152 3.52 -8.90 10.60
C GLN A 152 3.57 -9.20 12.11
N ALA A 153 2.83 -8.46 12.94
CA ALA A 153 2.75 -8.73 14.37
C ALA A 153 2.20 -10.14 14.65
N ALA A 154 1.10 -10.53 13.99
CA ALA A 154 0.54 -11.87 14.11
C ALA A 154 1.53 -12.97 13.66
N SER A 155 2.24 -12.73 12.57
CA SER A 155 3.27 -13.66 12.07
C SER A 155 4.47 -13.78 13.03
N LEU A 156 4.81 -12.69 13.73
CA LEU A 156 5.86 -12.69 14.75
C LEU A 156 5.44 -13.47 16.00
N GLU A 157 4.17 -13.39 16.42
CA GLU A 157 3.67 -14.20 17.53
C GLU A 157 3.76 -15.70 17.22
N GLU A 158 3.35 -16.12 16.02
CA GLU A 158 3.47 -17.51 15.58
C GLU A 158 4.94 -17.95 15.48
N THR A 159 5.80 -17.08 14.93
CA THR A 159 7.24 -17.35 14.84
C THR A 159 7.88 -17.47 16.22
N ALA A 160 7.52 -16.59 17.17
CA ALA A 160 8.02 -16.64 18.54
C ALA A 160 7.61 -17.95 19.24
N ALA A 161 6.34 -18.36 19.10
CA ALA A 161 5.87 -19.63 19.62
C ALA A 161 6.63 -20.83 19.02
N GLY A 162 6.86 -20.82 17.70
CA GLY A 162 7.66 -21.86 17.03
C GLY A 162 9.12 -21.90 17.48
N VAL A 163 9.73 -20.73 17.72
CA VAL A 163 11.09 -20.60 18.26
C VAL A 163 11.20 -21.16 19.68
N GLU A 164 10.21 -20.89 20.54
CA GLU A 164 10.16 -21.46 21.89
C GLU A 164 10.01 -22.98 21.87
N GLU A 165 9.13 -23.52 21.01
CA GLU A 165 8.94 -24.95 20.84
C GLU A 165 10.19 -25.65 20.29
N LEU A 166 10.88 -25.04 19.34
CA LEU A 166 12.17 -25.52 18.82
C LEU A 166 13.25 -25.53 19.90
N ALA A 167 13.34 -24.47 20.72
CA ALA A 167 14.28 -24.42 21.84
C ALA A 167 14.00 -25.54 22.86
N ALA A 168 12.72 -25.75 23.20
CA ALA A 168 12.31 -26.82 24.11
C ALA A 168 12.67 -28.20 23.55
N SER A 169 12.38 -28.44 22.27
CA SER A 169 12.68 -29.70 21.58
C SER A 169 14.18 -29.98 21.51
N ALA A 170 15.00 -28.97 21.22
CA ALA A 170 16.45 -29.10 21.18
C ALA A 170 17.03 -29.47 22.56
N ARG A 171 16.58 -28.80 23.64
CA ARG A 171 16.98 -29.15 25.01
C ARG A 171 16.54 -30.56 25.39
N GLN A 172 15.31 -30.95 25.06
CA GLN A 172 14.79 -32.28 25.33
C GLN A 172 15.59 -33.37 24.58
N ASN A 173 15.98 -33.12 23.33
CA ASN A 173 16.81 -34.03 22.55
C ASN A 173 18.20 -34.20 23.17
N ALA A 174 18.84 -33.10 23.59
CA ALA A 174 20.14 -33.16 24.26
C ALA A 174 20.07 -33.98 25.56
N GLN A 175 19.02 -33.77 26.37
CA GLN A 175 18.79 -34.54 27.59
C GLN A 175 18.51 -36.02 27.30
N SER A 176 17.68 -36.32 26.30
CA SER A 176 17.35 -37.68 25.88
C SER A 176 18.60 -38.42 25.39
N CYS A 177 19.47 -37.76 24.64
CA CYS A 177 20.75 -38.33 24.21
C CYS A 177 21.68 -38.61 25.40
N SER A 178 21.74 -37.70 26.38
CA SER A 178 22.51 -37.93 27.61
C SER A 178 21.99 -39.14 28.39
N GLN A 179 20.68 -39.31 28.51
CA GLN A 179 20.07 -40.46 29.17
C GLN A 179 20.32 -41.77 28.39
N ALA A 180 20.17 -41.74 27.07
CA ALA A 180 20.47 -42.89 26.22
C ALA A 180 21.96 -43.28 26.31
N ASN A 181 22.86 -42.32 26.45
CA ASN A 181 24.30 -42.58 26.60
C ASN A 181 24.62 -43.30 27.91
N LEU A 182 23.94 -42.94 29.01
CA LEU A 182 24.07 -43.65 30.29
C LEU A 182 23.56 -45.10 30.18
N LEU A 183 22.46 -45.32 29.46
CA LEU A 183 21.93 -46.67 29.23
C LEU A 183 22.87 -47.51 28.35
N ALA A 184 23.46 -46.89 27.32
CA ALA A 184 24.47 -47.52 26.47
C ALA A 184 25.68 -47.96 27.29
N ALA A 185 26.22 -47.08 28.15
CA ALA A 185 27.34 -47.40 29.04
C ALA A 185 27.02 -48.56 29.99
N GLY A 186 25.82 -48.61 30.58
CA GLY A 186 25.39 -49.74 31.41
C GLY A 186 25.26 -51.04 30.61
N THR A 187 24.84 -50.97 29.35
CA THR A 187 24.74 -52.14 28.47
C THR A 187 26.12 -52.65 28.06
N GLU A 188 27.06 -51.74 27.81
CA GLU A 188 28.47 -52.05 27.54
C GLU A 188 29.10 -52.80 28.72
N GLU A 189 28.87 -52.33 29.96
CA GLU A 189 29.36 -52.99 31.17
C GLU A 189 28.83 -54.43 31.30
N VAL A 190 27.54 -54.64 31.07
CA VAL A 190 26.93 -55.98 31.11
C VAL A 190 27.52 -56.89 30.02
N ALA A 191 27.76 -56.37 28.81
CA ALA A 191 28.36 -57.13 27.73
C ALA A 191 29.82 -57.49 28.02
N MET A 192 30.60 -56.59 28.63
CA MET A 192 31.97 -56.87 29.09
C MET A 192 31.98 -57.96 30.17
N GLN A 193 31.11 -57.86 31.19
CA GLN A 193 30.98 -58.89 32.22
C GLN A 193 30.58 -60.26 31.64
N ALA A 194 29.71 -60.27 30.61
CA ALA A 194 29.35 -61.50 29.91
C ALA A 194 30.55 -62.08 29.14
N SER A 195 31.37 -61.24 28.53
CA SER A 195 32.59 -61.64 27.83
C SER A 195 33.60 -62.29 28.79
N ASP A 196 33.83 -61.69 29.96
CA ASP A 196 34.71 -62.23 31.00
C ASP A 196 34.22 -63.61 31.47
N ARG A 197 32.90 -63.77 31.70
CA ARG A 197 32.32 -65.07 32.06
C ARG A 197 32.50 -66.11 30.95
N MET A 198 32.46 -65.71 29.68
CA MET A 198 32.74 -66.65 28.57
C MET A 198 34.21 -67.09 28.58
N GLN A 199 35.15 -66.22 28.96
CA GLN A 199 36.56 -66.61 29.14
C GLN A 199 36.71 -67.65 30.26
N ASP A 200 36.03 -67.47 31.40
CA ASP A 200 36.03 -68.44 32.50
C ASP A 200 35.46 -69.82 32.07
N VAL A 201 34.36 -69.82 31.31
CA VAL A 201 33.78 -71.04 30.75
C VAL A 201 34.75 -71.70 29.76
N SER A 202 35.44 -70.92 28.94
CA SER A 202 36.45 -71.43 28.00
C SER A 202 37.61 -72.12 28.74
N ALA A 203 38.14 -71.48 29.79
CA ALA A 203 39.20 -72.06 30.63
C ALA A 203 38.74 -73.34 31.36
N THR A 204 37.46 -73.39 31.75
CA THR A 204 36.88 -74.60 32.35
C THR A 204 36.79 -75.74 31.33
N MET A 205 36.39 -75.45 30.10
CA MET A 205 36.34 -76.46 29.02
C MET A 205 37.73 -77.00 28.69
N GLU A 206 38.76 -76.14 28.65
CA GLU A 206 40.16 -76.54 28.45
C GLU A 206 40.63 -77.50 29.56
N ARG A 207 40.37 -77.17 30.83
CA ARG A 207 40.66 -78.07 31.96
C ARG A 207 39.93 -79.42 31.86
N ILE A 208 38.68 -79.44 31.39
CA ILE A 208 37.93 -80.69 31.20
C ILE A 208 38.55 -81.52 30.07
N GLU A 209 38.97 -80.87 28.99
CA GLU A 209 39.67 -81.51 27.85
C GLU A 209 40.98 -82.16 28.31
N ASP A 210 41.80 -81.44 29.08
CA ASP A 210 43.04 -81.95 29.67
C ASP A 210 42.79 -83.15 30.59
N ASN A 211 41.80 -83.04 31.49
CA ASN A 211 41.43 -84.12 32.40
C ASN A 211 40.94 -85.36 31.64
N ALA A 212 40.16 -85.19 30.57
CA ALA A 212 39.70 -86.28 29.72
C ALA A 212 40.88 -86.96 29.00
N GLY A 213 41.88 -86.19 28.57
CA GLY A 213 43.14 -86.70 28.01
C GLY A 213 43.89 -87.59 29.01
N GLN A 214 44.08 -87.11 30.24
CA GLN A 214 44.73 -87.87 31.32
C GLN A 214 43.98 -89.16 31.65
N VAL A 215 42.65 -89.12 31.73
CA VAL A 215 41.82 -90.32 31.93
C VAL A 215 42.04 -91.31 30.77
N GLY A 216 42.13 -90.82 29.53
CA GLY A 216 42.45 -91.65 28.37
C GLY A 216 43.80 -92.38 28.49
N GLU A 217 44.85 -91.71 28.99
CA GLU A 217 46.16 -92.31 29.24
C GLU A 217 46.13 -93.38 30.35
N ILE A 218 45.41 -93.10 31.43
CA ILE A 218 45.21 -94.05 32.54
C ILE A 218 44.49 -95.31 32.02
N LEU A 219 43.44 -95.15 31.22
CA LEU A 219 42.69 -96.26 30.65
C LEU A 219 43.54 -97.11 29.69
N ALA A 220 44.43 -96.48 28.91
CA ALA A 220 45.39 -97.21 28.09
C ALA A 220 46.34 -98.07 28.94
N THR A 221 46.76 -97.56 30.09
CA THR A 221 47.58 -98.31 31.06
C THR A 221 46.81 -99.48 31.68
N VAL A 222 45.55 -99.27 32.05
CA VAL A 222 44.66 -100.33 32.60
C VAL A 222 44.41 -101.44 31.57
N GLU A 223 44.18 -101.09 30.30
CA GLU A 223 44.06 -102.07 29.21
C GLU A 223 45.37 -102.87 29.05
N GLY A 224 46.53 -102.21 29.20
CA GLY A 224 47.84 -102.85 29.25
C GLY A 224 47.99 -103.84 30.41
N PHE A 225 47.58 -103.46 31.62
CA PHE A 225 47.58 -104.38 32.77
C PHE A 225 46.64 -105.56 32.56
N ALA A 226 45.42 -105.32 32.09
CA ALA A 226 44.47 -106.38 31.79
C ALA A 226 45.01 -107.37 30.74
N PHE A 227 45.69 -106.86 29.70
CA PHE A 227 46.36 -107.70 28.70
C PHE A 227 47.48 -108.54 29.33
N GLN A 228 48.36 -107.92 30.13
CA GLN A 228 49.44 -108.63 30.83
C GLN A 228 48.89 -109.71 31.78
N THR A 229 47.86 -109.40 32.57
CA THR A 229 47.19 -110.35 33.46
C THR A 229 46.55 -111.50 32.68
N ASN A 230 45.95 -111.23 31.52
CA ASN A 230 45.39 -112.26 30.64
C ASN A 230 46.48 -113.21 30.10
N ILE A 231 47.67 -112.70 29.74
CA ILE A 231 48.81 -113.52 29.33
C ILE A 231 49.38 -114.34 30.50
N LEU A 232 49.52 -113.74 31.68
CA LEU A 232 49.94 -114.43 32.91
C LEU A 232 49.00 -115.57 33.28
N ALA A 233 47.68 -115.31 33.24
CA ALA A 233 46.66 -116.30 33.52
C ALA A 233 46.64 -117.44 32.48
N LEU A 234 46.85 -117.11 31.20
CA LEU A 234 47.04 -118.12 30.15
C LEU A 234 48.26 -119.00 30.42
N ASN A 235 49.41 -118.41 30.75
CA ASN A 235 50.63 -119.15 31.08
C ASN A 235 50.42 -120.06 32.31
N ALA A 236 49.73 -119.56 33.34
CA ALA A 236 49.39 -120.35 34.52
C ALA A 236 48.43 -121.50 34.20
N ALA A 237 47.44 -121.29 33.35
CA ALA A 237 46.53 -122.33 32.88
C ALA A 237 47.26 -123.44 32.10
N VAL A 238 48.24 -123.06 31.26
CA VAL A 238 49.10 -124.01 30.52
C VAL A 238 49.96 -124.83 31.49
N GLU A 239 50.60 -124.20 32.47
CA GLU A 239 51.44 -124.92 33.44
C GLU A 239 50.60 -125.81 34.38
N ALA A 240 49.40 -125.36 34.76
CA ALA A 240 48.43 -126.16 35.50
C ALA A 240 47.97 -127.40 34.72
N ALA A 241 47.74 -127.28 33.40
CA ALA A 241 47.44 -128.41 32.52
C ALA A 241 48.62 -129.38 32.42
N ARG A 242 49.86 -128.85 32.43
CA ARG A 242 51.10 -129.64 32.40
C ARG A 242 51.32 -130.47 33.67
N ALA A 243 50.82 -130.00 34.82
CA ALA A 243 50.89 -130.70 36.10
C ALA A 243 49.82 -131.81 36.29
N GLY A 244 48.92 -132.02 35.33
CA GLY A 244 47.92 -133.09 35.35
C GLY A 244 46.89 -132.95 36.48
N GLU A 245 46.55 -134.04 37.18
CA GLU A 245 45.54 -134.04 38.25
C GLU A 245 45.90 -133.14 39.44
N HIS A 246 47.20 -132.93 39.72
CA HIS A 246 47.66 -132.04 40.79
C HIS A 246 47.45 -130.54 40.48
N GLY A 247 47.23 -130.19 39.21
CA GLY A 247 47.04 -128.81 38.74
C GLY A 247 45.58 -128.35 38.60
N ARG A 248 44.58 -129.22 38.80
CA ARG A 248 43.16 -128.90 38.53
C ARG A 248 42.65 -127.66 39.28
N GLY A 249 43.01 -127.50 40.55
CA GLY A 249 42.63 -126.32 41.35
C GLY A 249 43.25 -125.03 40.81
N PHE A 250 44.52 -125.07 40.40
CA PHE A 250 45.22 -123.93 39.79
C PHE A 250 44.66 -123.58 38.41
N ALA A 251 44.24 -124.58 37.61
CA ALA A 251 43.63 -124.35 36.30
C ALA A 251 42.31 -123.56 36.39
N VAL A 252 41.47 -123.84 37.40
CA VAL A 252 40.22 -123.12 37.65
C VAL A 252 40.50 -121.66 38.05
N VAL A 253 41.44 -121.44 38.97
CA VAL A 253 41.84 -120.07 39.37
C VAL A 253 42.42 -119.31 38.18
N ALA A 254 43.26 -119.95 37.35
CA ALA A 254 43.81 -119.34 36.16
C ALA A 254 42.73 -118.96 35.12
N ALA A 255 41.69 -119.78 34.95
CA ALA A 255 40.55 -119.45 34.10
C ALA A 255 39.75 -118.25 34.63
N GLU A 256 39.48 -118.22 35.94
CA GLU A 256 38.76 -117.11 36.59
C GLU A 256 39.53 -115.78 36.49
N VAL A 257 40.85 -115.81 36.74
CA VAL A 257 41.73 -114.63 36.58
C VAL A 257 41.76 -114.15 35.13
N ARG A 258 41.73 -115.08 34.17
CA ARG A 258 41.67 -114.75 32.75
C ARG A 258 40.35 -114.08 32.36
N GLU A 259 39.23 -114.61 32.82
CA GLU A 259 37.91 -114.01 32.59
C GLU A 259 37.82 -112.61 33.22
N LEU A 260 38.32 -112.44 34.44
CA LEU A 260 38.38 -111.14 35.12
C LEU A 260 39.25 -110.13 34.35
N ALA A 261 40.38 -110.57 33.80
CA ALA A 261 41.24 -109.74 32.97
C ALA A 261 40.53 -109.31 31.66
N GLN A 262 39.82 -110.22 30.99
CA GLN A 262 39.03 -109.90 29.81
C GLN A 262 37.89 -108.92 30.11
N ARG A 263 37.16 -109.13 31.22
CA ARG A 263 36.12 -108.20 31.70
C ARG A 263 36.70 -106.81 32.04
N SER A 264 37.88 -106.76 32.64
CA SER A 264 38.57 -105.50 32.96
C SER A 264 38.98 -104.74 31.69
N ALA A 265 39.51 -105.45 30.68
CA ALA A 265 39.84 -104.85 29.39
C ALA A 265 38.59 -104.31 28.66
N GLN A 266 37.48 -105.05 28.70
CA GLN A 266 36.21 -104.61 28.11
C GLN A 266 35.67 -103.35 28.80
N ALA A 267 35.64 -103.34 30.14
CA ALA A 267 35.21 -102.17 30.90
C ALA A 267 36.11 -100.95 30.63
N ALA A 268 37.44 -101.15 30.54
CA ALA A 268 38.37 -100.07 30.19
C ALA A 268 38.09 -99.48 28.80
N ARG A 269 37.73 -100.31 27.80
CA ARG A 269 37.33 -99.86 26.45
C ARG A 269 36.03 -99.05 26.46
N GLU A 270 35.02 -99.51 27.20
CA GLU A 270 33.75 -98.79 27.32
C GLU A 270 33.95 -97.41 27.97
N ILE A 271 34.74 -97.32 29.04
CA ILE A 271 35.07 -96.03 29.67
C ILE A 271 35.88 -95.14 28.70
N LYS A 272 36.78 -95.73 27.91
CA LYS A 272 37.58 -94.99 26.91
C LYS A 272 36.70 -94.40 25.81
N GLU A 273 35.69 -95.13 25.36
CA GLU A 273 34.71 -94.63 24.39
C GLU A 273 33.90 -93.46 24.94
N ILE A 274 33.37 -93.58 26.17
CA ILE A 274 32.66 -92.48 26.85
C ILE A 274 33.57 -91.26 27.03
N THR A 275 34.85 -91.48 27.36
CA THR A 275 35.85 -90.40 27.53
C THR A 275 36.12 -89.70 26.20
N ALA A 276 36.24 -90.44 25.10
CA ALA A 276 36.40 -89.88 23.76
C ALA A 276 35.16 -89.08 23.31
N GLN A 277 33.96 -89.60 23.59
CA GLN A 277 32.71 -88.86 23.33
C GLN A 277 32.62 -87.57 24.16
N THR A 278 33.06 -87.62 25.42
CA THR A 278 33.10 -86.44 26.32
C THR A 278 34.06 -85.39 25.78
N SER A 279 35.27 -85.78 25.37
CA SER A 279 36.26 -84.89 24.75
C SER A 279 35.70 -84.22 23.47
N ALA A 280 35.04 -84.99 22.60
CA ALA A 280 34.41 -84.44 21.40
C ALA A 280 33.30 -83.43 21.72
N SER A 281 32.48 -83.69 22.75
CA SER A 281 31.44 -82.77 23.23
C SER A 281 32.02 -81.48 23.82
N VAL A 282 33.09 -81.58 24.60
CA VAL A 282 33.82 -80.43 25.16
C VAL A 282 34.43 -79.57 24.06
N GLY A 283 35.05 -80.19 23.04
CA GLY A 283 35.57 -79.48 21.87
C GLY A 283 34.50 -78.69 21.12
N LYS A 284 33.30 -79.26 20.94
CA LYS A 284 32.15 -78.52 20.38
C LYS A 284 31.71 -77.37 21.28
N GLY A 285 31.63 -77.60 22.60
CA GLY A 285 31.30 -76.57 23.57
C GLY A 285 32.28 -75.39 23.55
N ARG A 286 33.58 -75.68 23.48
CA ARG A 286 34.64 -74.66 23.35
C ARG A 286 34.47 -73.82 22.09
N GLY A 287 34.12 -74.46 20.96
CA GLY A 287 33.81 -73.75 19.71
C GLY A 287 32.61 -72.80 19.83
N GLN A 288 31.55 -73.22 20.52
CA GLN A 288 30.38 -72.37 20.78
C GLN A 288 30.72 -71.18 21.69
N VAL A 289 31.45 -71.42 22.78
CA VAL A 289 31.88 -70.36 23.72
C VAL A 289 32.76 -69.33 23.00
N ALA A 290 33.70 -69.76 22.16
CA ALA A 290 34.53 -68.86 21.36
C ALA A 290 33.69 -68.01 20.38
N ALA A 291 32.72 -68.62 19.72
CA ALA A 291 31.80 -67.90 18.83
C ALA A 291 30.94 -66.87 19.60
N THR A 292 30.42 -67.24 20.78
CA THR A 292 29.68 -66.32 21.66
C THR A 292 30.55 -65.17 22.15
N GLY A 293 31.79 -65.45 22.57
CA GLY A 293 32.74 -64.40 22.96
C GLY A 293 33.03 -63.40 21.84
N LYS A 294 33.20 -63.89 20.61
CA LYS A 294 33.34 -63.00 19.43
C LYS A 294 32.10 -62.14 19.21
N ALA A 295 30.91 -62.71 19.28
CA ALA A 295 29.66 -61.97 19.13
C ALA A 295 29.48 -60.88 20.21
N LEU A 296 29.87 -61.17 21.45
CA LEU A 296 29.86 -60.18 22.54
C LEU A 296 30.83 -59.02 22.27
N ALA A 297 32.01 -59.30 21.73
CA ALA A 297 32.95 -58.24 21.33
C ALA A 297 32.40 -57.34 20.21
N GLU A 298 31.71 -57.92 19.22
CA GLU A 298 31.03 -57.16 18.16
C GLU A 298 29.88 -56.29 18.72
N VAL A 299 29.15 -56.79 19.73
CA VAL A 299 28.11 -56.02 20.44
C VAL A 299 28.72 -54.83 21.20
N VAL A 300 29.82 -55.04 21.93
CA VAL A 300 30.52 -53.95 22.64
C VAL A 300 30.95 -52.86 21.66
N ALA A 301 31.57 -53.23 20.53
CA ALA A 301 31.96 -52.26 19.50
C ALA A 301 30.77 -51.48 18.95
N SER A 302 29.64 -52.15 18.69
CA SER A 302 28.42 -51.49 18.21
C SER A 302 27.82 -50.52 19.23
N ILE A 303 27.89 -50.84 20.53
CA ILE A 303 27.43 -49.95 21.61
C ILE A 303 28.32 -48.71 21.70
N GLN A 304 29.63 -48.85 21.51
CA GLN A 304 30.57 -47.73 21.46
C GLN A 304 30.26 -46.78 20.30
N ASP A 305 29.93 -47.30 19.11
CA ASP A 305 29.50 -46.49 17.98
C ASP A 305 28.20 -45.73 18.27
N VAL A 306 27.23 -46.37 18.93
CA VAL A 306 25.98 -45.72 19.36
C VAL A 306 26.25 -44.61 20.38
N SER A 307 27.12 -44.84 21.36
CA SER A 307 27.56 -43.83 22.34
C SER A 307 28.16 -42.60 21.64
N GLN A 308 29.05 -42.82 20.66
CA GLN A 308 29.65 -41.73 19.89
C GLN A 308 28.62 -40.94 19.05
N MET A 309 27.62 -41.61 18.48
CA MET A 309 26.52 -40.94 17.79
C MET A 309 25.69 -40.08 18.75
N LEU A 310 25.35 -40.59 19.93
CA LEU A 310 24.58 -39.85 20.94
C LEU A 310 25.32 -38.62 21.44
N ILE A 311 26.64 -38.70 21.63
CA ILE A 311 27.48 -37.54 21.99
C ILE A 311 27.41 -36.47 20.89
N SER A 312 27.52 -36.87 19.62
CA SER A 312 27.44 -35.97 18.47
C SER A 312 26.06 -35.30 18.37
N ILE A 313 24.98 -36.05 18.55
CA ILE A 313 23.61 -35.50 18.53
C ILE A 313 23.41 -34.52 19.71
N ALA A 314 23.86 -34.86 20.91
CA ALA A 314 23.77 -33.97 22.07
C ALA A 314 24.58 -32.67 21.91
N ALA A 315 25.70 -32.72 21.19
CA ALA A 315 26.46 -31.53 20.84
C ALA A 315 25.69 -30.66 19.82
N ALA A 316 25.21 -31.27 18.73
CA ALA A 316 24.43 -30.57 17.70
C ALA A 316 23.13 -29.96 18.27
N SER A 317 22.44 -30.64 19.19
CA SER A 317 21.24 -30.11 19.84
C SER A 317 21.54 -28.93 20.78
N ARG A 318 22.73 -28.87 21.38
CA ARG A 318 23.17 -27.69 22.15
C ARG A 318 23.46 -26.50 21.25
N GLU A 319 24.19 -26.72 20.16
CA GLU A 319 24.46 -25.69 19.15
C GLU A 319 23.16 -25.15 18.51
N GLN A 320 22.19 -26.03 18.23
CA GLN A 320 20.85 -25.62 17.81
C GLN A 320 20.16 -24.75 18.86
N SER A 321 20.25 -25.10 20.15
CA SER A 321 19.65 -24.28 21.22
C SER A 321 20.25 -22.87 21.26
N GLU A 322 21.57 -22.76 21.13
CA GLU A 322 22.27 -21.46 21.07
C GLU A 322 21.85 -20.65 19.82
N SER A 323 21.73 -21.32 18.67
CA SER A 323 21.25 -20.69 17.43
C SER A 323 19.81 -20.18 17.55
N VAL A 324 18.94 -20.94 18.23
CA VAL A 324 17.56 -20.55 18.49
C VAL A 324 17.48 -19.33 19.42
N GLU A 325 18.39 -19.19 20.38
CA GLU A 325 18.50 -17.96 21.20
C GLU A 325 18.90 -16.73 20.37
N GLU A 326 19.73 -16.89 19.34
CA GLU A 326 20.04 -15.82 18.40
C GLU A 326 18.82 -15.44 17.54
N ILE A 327 18.09 -16.44 17.03
CA ILE A 327 16.83 -16.22 16.30
C ILE A 327 15.83 -15.48 17.21
N ASN A 328 15.69 -15.90 18.47
CA ASN A 328 14.80 -15.24 19.41
C ASN A 328 15.16 -13.75 19.62
N ARG A 329 16.45 -13.42 19.73
CA ARG A 329 16.91 -12.03 19.80
C ARG A 329 16.55 -11.24 18.53
N ALA A 330 16.66 -11.86 17.36
CA ALA A 330 16.24 -11.24 16.10
C ALA A 330 14.72 -11.00 16.06
N VAL A 331 13.91 -11.96 16.52
CA VAL A 331 12.44 -11.81 16.60
C VAL A 331 12.06 -10.63 17.50
N VAL A 332 12.69 -10.49 18.68
CA VAL A 332 12.47 -9.35 19.59
C VAL A 332 12.85 -8.01 18.93
N ALA A 333 13.94 -7.97 18.16
CA ALA A 333 14.32 -6.77 17.42
C ALA A 333 13.30 -6.41 16.33
N ILE A 334 12.77 -7.41 15.61
CA ILE A 334 11.72 -7.19 14.60
C ILE A 334 10.42 -6.75 15.26
N ASP A 335 10.04 -7.30 16.42
CA ASP A 335 8.87 -6.84 17.18
C ASP A 335 8.99 -5.36 17.56
N SER A 336 10.16 -4.93 18.05
CA SER A 336 10.43 -3.51 18.33
C SER A 336 10.24 -2.62 17.10
N VAL A 337 10.68 -3.06 15.91
CA VAL A 337 10.49 -2.31 14.66
C VAL A 337 9.02 -2.32 14.24
N THR A 338 8.29 -3.43 14.43
CA THR A 338 6.86 -3.54 14.17
C THR A 338 6.07 -2.54 15.03
N GLN A 339 6.39 -2.43 16.32
CA GLN A 339 5.77 -1.45 17.21
C GLN A 339 6.12 -0.01 16.80
N GLN A 340 7.35 0.25 16.39
CA GLN A 340 7.75 1.57 15.90
C GLN A 340 7.02 1.93 14.59
N ASN A 341 6.81 0.97 13.70
CA ASN A 341 6.02 1.17 12.49
C ASN A 341 4.57 1.50 12.82
N ALA A 342 3.96 0.85 13.82
CA ALA A 342 2.61 1.18 14.27
C ALA A 342 2.52 2.63 14.77
N ALA A 343 3.49 3.09 15.57
CA ALA A 343 3.55 4.48 16.03
C ALA A 343 3.75 5.47 14.86
N LEU A 344 4.63 5.15 13.91
CA LEU A 344 4.86 5.97 12.71
C LEU A 344 3.61 6.05 11.82
N VAL A 345 2.84 4.97 11.74
CA VAL A 345 1.56 4.97 11.04
C VAL A 345 0.60 5.94 11.76
N GLU A 346 0.46 5.90 13.07
CA GLU A 346 -0.42 6.84 13.77
C GLU A 346 0.02 8.31 13.55
N GLU A 347 1.32 8.60 13.64
CA GLU A 347 1.88 9.94 13.41
C GLU A 347 1.67 10.43 11.97
N ALA A 348 1.89 9.56 10.99
CA ALA A 348 1.69 9.87 9.57
C ALA A 348 0.20 10.07 9.24
N ALA A 349 -0.70 9.34 9.89
CA ALA A 349 -2.14 9.52 9.73
C ALA A 349 -2.58 10.89 10.23
N SER A 350 -2.13 11.28 11.43
CA SER A 350 -2.37 12.61 11.99
C SER A 350 -1.83 13.71 11.08
N SER A 351 -0.59 13.55 10.59
CA SER A 351 0.04 14.55 9.70
C SER A 351 -0.71 14.69 8.38
N ALA A 352 -1.22 13.59 7.82
CA ALA A 352 -2.03 13.62 6.60
C ALA A 352 -3.38 14.32 6.84
N GLU A 353 -4.01 14.11 8.00
CA GLU A 353 -5.25 14.79 8.38
C GLU A 353 -5.04 16.30 8.52
N ASP A 354 -3.95 16.73 9.15
CA ASP A 354 -3.56 18.14 9.26
C ASP A 354 -3.34 18.77 7.88
N LEU A 355 -2.61 18.10 6.98
CA LEU A 355 -2.42 18.56 5.60
C LEU A 355 -3.73 18.71 4.83
N ALA A 356 -4.67 17.76 5.01
CA ALA A 356 -5.99 17.83 4.39
C ALA A 356 -6.81 19.01 4.95
N SER A 357 -6.75 19.25 6.26
CA SER A 357 -7.40 20.37 6.92
C SER A 357 -6.84 21.72 6.46
N GLU A 358 -5.51 21.88 6.43
CA GLU A 358 -4.82 23.09 5.96
C GLU A 358 -5.10 23.38 4.49
N SER A 359 -5.10 22.35 3.64
CA SER A 359 -5.51 22.51 2.25
C SER A 359 -6.95 22.99 2.13
N ALA A 360 -7.88 22.41 2.90
CA ALA A 360 -9.27 22.85 2.90
C ALA A 360 -9.43 24.30 3.39
N GLN A 361 -8.61 24.74 4.36
CA GLN A 361 -8.54 26.13 4.80
C GLN A 361 -8.04 27.06 3.68
N LEU A 362 -6.98 26.67 2.96
CA LEU A 362 -6.47 27.44 1.81
C LEU A 362 -7.53 27.57 0.71
N VAL A 363 -8.22 26.48 0.35
CA VAL A 363 -9.31 26.49 -0.63
C VAL A 363 -10.43 27.43 -0.20
N ARG A 364 -10.84 27.41 1.08
CA ARG A 364 -11.85 28.36 1.61
C ARG A 364 -11.36 29.81 1.57
N ALA A 365 -10.10 30.06 1.92
CA ALA A 365 -9.51 31.40 1.98
C ALA A 365 -9.43 32.05 0.59
N VAL A 366 -9.18 31.25 -0.46
CA VAL A 366 -9.12 31.73 -1.84
C VAL A 366 -10.44 31.61 -2.59
N GLY A 367 -11.35 30.74 -2.15
CA GLY A 367 -12.66 30.50 -2.77
C GLY A 367 -13.61 31.71 -2.75
N ARG A 368 -13.34 32.72 -1.91
CA ARG A 368 -14.01 34.03 -1.97
C ARG A 368 -13.69 34.83 -3.23
N PHE A 369 -12.57 34.54 -3.89
CA PHE A 369 -12.12 35.26 -5.08
C PHE A 369 -12.59 34.53 -6.34
N LYS A 370 -13.39 35.23 -7.16
CA LYS A 370 -13.87 34.74 -8.45
C LYS A 370 -12.79 34.99 -9.51
N THR A 371 -11.92 34.02 -9.76
CA THR A 371 -10.86 34.09 -10.78
C THR A 371 -11.21 33.32 -12.04
N ASP A 372 -11.01 33.97 -13.17
CA ASP A 372 -11.42 33.59 -14.53
C ASP A 372 -12.83 33.10 -14.74
N ARG A 373 -13.56 34.00 -15.39
CA ARG A 373 -14.67 33.66 -16.25
C ARG A 373 -14.65 34.57 -17.47
N ALA A 374 -13.57 35.30 -17.79
CA ALA A 374 -13.70 36.35 -18.81
C ALA A 374 -13.86 35.76 -20.21
N GLU A 375 -12.94 34.87 -20.63
CA GLU A 375 -13.04 34.15 -21.90
C GLU A 375 -14.28 33.24 -21.93
N ASP A 376 -14.56 32.52 -20.84
CA ASP A 376 -15.73 31.64 -20.73
C ASP A 376 -17.05 32.44 -20.74
N ARG A 377 -17.10 33.61 -20.08
CA ARG A 377 -18.26 34.53 -20.10
C ARG A 377 -18.41 35.15 -21.46
N GLU A 378 -17.34 35.54 -22.12
CA GLU A 378 -17.37 36.08 -23.48
C GLU A 378 -17.87 35.04 -24.48
N ARG A 379 -17.40 33.78 -24.39
CA ARG A 379 -17.90 32.69 -25.24
C ARG A 379 -19.39 32.43 -24.99
N ALA A 380 -19.81 32.32 -23.72
CA ALA A 380 -21.22 32.12 -23.38
C ALA A 380 -22.09 33.31 -23.82
N MET A 381 -21.64 34.55 -23.63
CA MET A 381 -22.33 35.75 -24.11
C MET A 381 -22.40 35.81 -25.63
N ALA A 382 -21.31 35.46 -26.34
CA ALA A 382 -21.27 35.42 -27.79
C ALA A 382 -22.25 34.38 -28.34
N LEU A 383 -22.31 33.20 -27.71
CA LEU A 383 -23.23 32.12 -28.06
C LEU A 383 -24.69 32.54 -27.84
N VAL A 384 -25.02 33.15 -26.70
CA VAL A 384 -26.38 33.68 -26.44
C VAL A 384 -26.75 34.76 -27.44
N LYS A 385 -25.86 35.72 -27.72
CA LYS A 385 -26.13 36.77 -28.72
C LYS A 385 -26.31 36.19 -30.13
N ALA A 386 -25.58 35.14 -30.49
CA ALA A 386 -25.78 34.42 -31.75
C ALA A 386 -27.15 33.72 -31.78
N GLY A 387 -27.53 33.06 -30.69
CA GLY A 387 -28.84 32.45 -30.51
C GLY A 387 -29.99 33.45 -30.61
N VAL A 388 -29.88 34.62 -29.96
CA VAL A 388 -30.87 35.70 -30.05
C VAL A 388 -31.07 36.17 -31.49
N ARG A 389 -29.96 36.38 -32.24
CA ARG A 389 -30.04 36.77 -33.67
C ARG A 389 -30.72 35.70 -34.52
N HIS A 390 -30.41 34.43 -34.26
CA HIS A 390 -31.02 33.30 -34.96
C HIS A 390 -32.52 33.20 -34.64
N MET A 391 -32.88 33.27 -33.36
CA MET A 391 -34.27 33.23 -32.89
C MET A 391 -35.14 34.33 -33.48
N ARG A 392 -34.61 35.57 -33.59
CA ARG A 392 -35.32 36.66 -34.26
C ARG A 392 -35.51 36.43 -35.77
N LYS A 393 -34.68 35.61 -36.40
CA LYS A 393 -34.75 35.31 -37.84
C LYS A 393 -35.70 34.16 -38.17
N VAL A 394 -35.70 33.09 -37.39
CA VAL A 394 -36.44 31.86 -37.69
C VAL A 394 -37.67 31.64 -36.80
N GLY A 395 -37.85 32.46 -35.77
CA GLY A 395 -38.91 32.32 -34.76
C GLY A 395 -38.53 31.34 -33.63
N VAL A 396 -39.20 31.48 -32.49
CA VAL A 396 -38.87 30.74 -31.24
C VAL A 396 -38.93 29.23 -31.43
N GLN A 397 -39.96 28.71 -32.10
CA GLN A 397 -40.18 27.26 -32.23
C GLN A 397 -39.09 26.58 -33.07
N GLN A 398 -38.75 27.16 -34.23
CA GLN A 398 -37.68 26.63 -35.09
C GLN A 398 -36.31 26.78 -34.43
N ALA A 399 -36.06 27.92 -33.76
CA ALA A 399 -34.80 28.14 -33.06
C ALA A 399 -34.58 27.15 -31.91
N CYS A 400 -35.62 26.79 -31.16
CA CYS A 400 -35.52 25.76 -30.13
C CYS A 400 -35.15 24.40 -30.72
N GLN A 401 -35.70 24.01 -31.87
CA GLN A 401 -35.31 22.76 -32.56
C GLN A 401 -33.84 22.81 -33.01
N ASP A 402 -33.40 23.95 -33.55
CA ASP A 402 -32.04 24.13 -34.04
C ASP A 402 -31.01 24.11 -32.90
N PHE A 403 -31.35 24.64 -31.72
CA PHE A 403 -30.50 24.59 -30.53
C PHE A 403 -30.38 23.19 -29.93
N MET A 404 -31.37 22.32 -30.18
CA MET A 404 -31.38 20.93 -29.74
C MET A 404 -30.61 19.99 -30.67
N ASN A 405 -30.19 20.44 -31.86
CA ASN A 405 -29.48 19.62 -32.83
C ASN A 405 -28.00 19.44 -32.42
N PRO A 406 -27.53 18.21 -32.08
CA PRO A 406 -26.14 17.94 -31.69
C PRO A 406 -25.10 18.28 -32.76
N HIS A 407 -25.50 18.32 -34.04
CA HIS A 407 -24.64 18.67 -35.16
C HIS A 407 -24.83 20.13 -35.62
N GLY A 408 -25.62 20.92 -34.88
CA GLY A 408 -25.85 22.33 -35.13
C GLY A 408 -24.72 23.23 -34.63
N GLY A 409 -24.76 24.51 -35.00
CA GLY A 409 -23.76 25.51 -34.62
C GLY A 409 -23.90 26.13 -33.23
N PHE A 410 -24.72 25.53 -32.35
CA PHE A 410 -25.08 26.12 -31.04
C PHE A 410 -24.73 25.22 -29.83
N ILE A 411 -24.07 24.09 -30.09
CA ILE A 411 -23.56 23.17 -29.07
C ILE A 411 -22.06 23.00 -29.31
N HIS A 412 -21.26 23.40 -28.34
CA HIS A 412 -19.81 23.32 -28.40
C HIS A 412 -19.25 22.76 -27.09
N ARG A 413 -18.92 21.46 -27.07
CA ARG A 413 -18.46 20.74 -25.87
C ARG A 413 -19.47 20.86 -24.71
N GLU A 414 -19.19 21.73 -23.74
CA GLU A 414 -20.02 21.99 -22.55
C GLU A 414 -20.88 23.27 -22.68
N ASP A 415 -20.63 24.08 -23.72
CA ASP A 415 -21.36 25.32 -23.99
C ASP A 415 -22.59 25.01 -24.86
N TYR A 416 -23.79 25.25 -24.32
CA TYR A 416 -25.06 25.04 -25.01
C TYR A 416 -26.08 26.12 -24.65
N LEU A 417 -27.00 26.38 -25.58
CA LEU A 417 -28.13 27.27 -25.35
C LEU A 417 -29.28 26.51 -24.71
N PHE A 418 -29.77 27.02 -23.58
CA PHE A 418 -31.05 26.62 -23.01
C PHE A 418 -32.07 27.74 -23.18
N VAL A 419 -33.34 27.36 -23.34
CA VAL A 419 -34.45 28.30 -23.50
C VAL A 419 -35.56 27.93 -22.55
N VAL A 420 -36.09 28.92 -21.83
CA VAL A 420 -37.26 28.79 -20.95
C VAL A 420 -38.28 29.87 -21.29
N ASP A 421 -39.57 29.58 -21.10
CA ASP A 421 -40.61 30.61 -21.16
C ASP A 421 -40.64 31.48 -19.88
N MET A 422 -41.47 32.53 -19.88
CA MET A 422 -41.66 33.40 -18.71
C MET A 422 -42.31 32.72 -17.49
N GLN A 423 -42.81 31.49 -17.65
CA GLN A 423 -43.39 30.67 -16.58
C GLN A 423 -42.35 29.69 -16.00
N CYS A 424 -41.13 29.63 -16.55
CA CYS A 424 -40.06 28.65 -16.26
C CYS A 424 -40.30 27.26 -16.86
N THR A 425 -41.04 27.13 -17.96
CA THR A 425 -41.12 25.87 -18.73
C THR A 425 -39.92 25.75 -19.66
N ARG A 426 -39.23 24.60 -19.66
CA ARG A 426 -38.12 24.32 -20.59
C ARG A 426 -38.61 24.18 -22.02
N LEU A 427 -38.08 24.98 -22.93
CA LEU A 427 -38.36 24.93 -24.38
C LEU A 427 -37.20 24.33 -25.17
N ALA A 428 -35.95 24.49 -24.70
CA ALA A 428 -34.78 23.82 -25.24
C ALA A 428 -33.77 23.55 -24.12
N PHE A 429 -33.30 22.31 -24.01
CA PHE A 429 -32.24 21.92 -23.07
C PHE A 429 -31.45 20.70 -23.61
N PRO A 430 -30.39 20.94 -24.42
CA PRO A 430 -29.69 19.87 -25.14
C PRO A 430 -29.10 18.73 -24.29
N PRO A 431 -28.60 18.94 -23.06
CA PRO A 431 -28.03 17.86 -22.25
C PRO A 431 -29.04 16.80 -21.78
N ALA A 432 -30.33 17.16 -21.72
CA ALA A 432 -31.40 16.26 -21.32
C ALA A 432 -32.67 16.57 -22.13
N PRO A 433 -32.72 16.21 -23.43
CA PRO A 433 -33.83 16.54 -24.33
C PRO A 433 -35.20 16.06 -23.84
N GLU A 434 -35.23 14.95 -23.10
CA GLU A 434 -36.42 14.38 -22.47
C GLU A 434 -37.08 15.30 -21.42
N THR A 435 -36.37 16.36 -21.00
CA THR A 435 -36.87 17.32 -20.02
C THR A 435 -37.55 18.55 -20.62
N VAL A 436 -37.58 18.66 -21.95
CA VAL A 436 -38.31 19.74 -22.63
C VAL A 436 -39.81 19.61 -22.33
N GLY A 437 -40.45 20.71 -21.96
CA GLY A 437 -41.84 20.76 -21.48
C GLY A 437 -42.00 20.64 -19.96
N GLN A 438 -40.93 20.38 -19.20
CA GLN A 438 -40.98 20.38 -17.74
C GLN A 438 -41.03 21.80 -17.16
N TYR A 439 -41.73 21.93 -16.04
CA TYR A 439 -41.95 23.17 -15.32
C TYR A 439 -40.93 23.33 -14.18
N ASP A 440 -39.99 24.26 -14.33
CA ASP A 440 -38.79 24.37 -13.49
C ASP A 440 -38.90 25.39 -12.36
N SER A 441 -40.07 26.00 -12.15
CA SER A 441 -40.17 27.11 -11.18
C SER A 441 -39.90 26.69 -9.73
N GLY A 442 -39.88 25.39 -9.43
CA GLY A 442 -39.56 24.82 -8.13
C GLY A 442 -38.11 24.33 -7.97
N LEU A 443 -37.28 24.40 -9.03
CA LEU A 443 -35.90 23.91 -8.96
C LEU A 443 -35.06 24.79 -8.04
N ARG A 444 -34.45 24.16 -7.05
CA ARG A 444 -33.55 24.79 -6.09
C ARG A 444 -32.12 24.39 -6.39
N ASP A 445 -31.22 25.34 -6.22
CA ASP A 445 -29.79 25.08 -6.18
C ASP A 445 -29.40 24.46 -4.82
N ALA A 446 -28.14 24.08 -4.67
CA ALA A 446 -27.63 23.45 -3.44
C ALA A 446 -27.76 24.34 -2.18
N ASP A 447 -27.94 25.66 -2.35
CA ASP A 447 -28.10 26.63 -1.28
C ASP A 447 -29.59 26.98 -1.03
N GLY A 448 -30.53 26.28 -1.71
CA GLY A 448 -31.97 26.42 -1.56
C GLY A 448 -32.61 27.52 -2.42
N THR A 449 -31.83 28.19 -3.27
CA THR A 449 -32.25 29.30 -4.12
C THR A 449 -32.99 28.82 -5.36
N LEU A 450 -34.13 29.44 -5.68
CA LEU A 450 -34.93 29.15 -6.88
C LEU A 450 -34.28 29.76 -8.13
N PHE A 451 -33.17 29.18 -8.58
CA PHE A 451 -32.33 29.75 -9.64
C PHE A 451 -33.08 29.94 -10.97
N SER A 452 -34.02 29.04 -11.31
CA SER A 452 -34.84 29.18 -12.52
C SER A 452 -35.75 30.41 -12.48
N ARG A 453 -36.31 30.77 -11.32
CA ARG A 453 -37.11 32.00 -11.16
C ARG A 453 -36.24 33.24 -11.24
N GLN A 454 -35.06 33.21 -10.63
CA GLN A 454 -34.11 34.31 -10.72
C GLN A 454 -33.65 34.55 -12.16
N ASN A 455 -33.45 33.50 -12.94
CA ASN A 455 -33.10 33.63 -14.35
C ASN A 455 -34.16 34.43 -15.13
N VAL A 456 -35.44 34.07 -14.94
CA VAL A 456 -36.56 34.79 -15.57
C VAL A 456 -36.68 36.22 -15.04
N GLU A 457 -36.47 36.44 -13.74
CA GLU A 457 -36.57 37.78 -13.14
C GLU A 457 -35.48 38.73 -13.62
N ILE A 458 -34.24 38.24 -13.78
CA ILE A 458 -33.13 39.00 -14.36
C ILE A 458 -33.45 39.41 -15.80
N ALA A 459 -33.95 38.47 -16.60
CA ALA A 459 -34.34 38.74 -17.98
C ALA A 459 -35.56 39.69 -18.08
N ARG A 460 -36.50 39.63 -17.13
CA ARG A 460 -37.68 40.50 -17.06
C ARG A 460 -37.32 41.94 -16.72
N THR A 461 -36.44 42.15 -15.73
CA THR A 461 -36.13 43.46 -15.16
C THR A 461 -35.02 44.19 -15.92
N ALA A 462 -33.94 43.49 -16.26
CA ALA A 462 -32.75 44.08 -16.87
C ALA A 462 -32.64 43.83 -18.38
N GLY A 463 -33.46 42.91 -18.93
CA GLY A 463 -33.39 42.48 -20.33
C GLY A 463 -32.25 41.51 -20.62
N SER A 464 -31.11 41.64 -19.94
CA SER A 464 -30.04 40.64 -19.90
C SER A 464 -29.23 40.72 -18.62
N GLY A 465 -28.54 39.63 -18.26
CA GLY A 465 -27.71 39.60 -17.06
C GLY A 465 -27.09 38.23 -16.77
N TRP A 466 -26.27 38.19 -15.72
CA TRP A 466 -25.64 36.98 -15.22
C TRP A 466 -26.36 36.50 -13.96
N ASN A 467 -26.57 35.19 -13.84
CA ASN A 467 -27.01 34.55 -12.60
C ASN A 467 -25.97 33.50 -12.15
N ASP A 468 -25.59 33.52 -10.87
CA ASP A 468 -24.66 32.57 -10.26
C ASP A 468 -25.46 31.63 -9.34
N PHE A 469 -25.34 30.30 -9.49
CA PHE A 469 -26.09 29.28 -8.73
C PHE A 469 -25.34 27.94 -8.66
N ARG A 470 -25.70 27.02 -7.76
CA ARG A 470 -25.00 25.72 -7.57
C ARG A 470 -25.82 24.50 -7.97
N VAL A 471 -25.39 23.76 -8.98
CA VAL A 471 -26.15 22.61 -9.52
C VAL A 471 -25.24 21.40 -9.72
N PRO A 472 -25.78 20.17 -9.63
CA PRO A 472 -25.03 18.97 -9.96
C PRO A 472 -24.57 19.01 -11.42
N HIS A 473 -23.28 18.76 -11.65
CA HIS A 473 -22.70 18.71 -12.99
C HIS A 473 -23.26 17.48 -13.75
N PRO A 474 -23.79 17.64 -14.98
CA PRO A 474 -24.47 16.56 -15.71
C PRO A 474 -23.61 15.32 -15.96
N LEU A 475 -22.29 15.50 -16.09
CA LEU A 475 -21.36 14.40 -16.37
C LEU A 475 -20.72 13.76 -15.12
N THR A 476 -20.56 14.52 -14.03
CA THR A 476 -19.79 14.06 -12.85
C THR A 476 -20.67 13.86 -11.62
N GLY A 477 -21.91 14.37 -11.62
CA GLY A 477 -22.84 14.34 -10.49
C GLY A 477 -22.44 15.21 -9.29
N LYS A 478 -21.26 15.84 -9.31
CA LYS A 478 -20.78 16.70 -8.22
C LYS A 478 -21.50 18.04 -8.23
N ILE A 479 -21.84 18.55 -7.04
CA ILE A 479 -22.44 19.89 -6.89
C ILE A 479 -21.36 20.93 -7.20
N GLU A 480 -21.50 21.59 -8.34
CA GLU A 480 -20.55 22.58 -8.81
C GLU A 480 -21.23 23.94 -8.94
N PRO A 481 -20.53 25.03 -8.59
CA PRO A 481 -21.07 26.36 -8.83
C PRO A 481 -21.07 26.65 -10.35
N LYS A 482 -22.09 27.33 -10.83
CA LYS A 482 -22.37 27.61 -12.25
C LYS A 482 -22.77 29.08 -12.41
N SER A 483 -22.39 29.70 -13.52
CA SER A 483 -22.88 31.05 -13.90
C SER A 483 -23.62 30.93 -15.23
N ALA A 484 -24.78 31.55 -15.40
CA ALA A 484 -25.47 31.62 -16.68
C ALA A 484 -25.68 33.05 -17.14
N TYR A 485 -25.34 33.35 -18.39
CA TYR A 485 -25.75 34.59 -19.05
C TYR A 485 -27.12 34.38 -19.66
N LEU A 486 -27.97 35.38 -19.51
CA LEU A 486 -29.39 35.34 -19.86
C LEU A 486 -29.74 36.56 -20.68
N GLU A 487 -30.55 36.38 -21.71
CA GLU A 487 -31.10 37.47 -22.53
C GLU A 487 -32.57 37.20 -22.85
N ARG A 488 -33.40 38.23 -22.74
CA ARG A 488 -34.83 38.15 -23.07
C ARG A 488 -35.02 38.32 -24.58
N VAL A 489 -35.84 37.45 -25.17
CA VAL A 489 -36.36 37.58 -26.53
C VAL A 489 -37.87 37.38 -26.47
N ASP A 490 -38.63 38.47 -26.63
CA ASP A 490 -40.09 38.46 -26.52
C ASP A 490 -40.58 37.84 -25.20
N GLU A 491 -41.27 36.70 -25.25
CA GLU A 491 -41.82 35.95 -24.11
C GLU A 491 -40.97 34.73 -23.69
N VAL A 492 -39.70 34.68 -24.14
CA VAL A 492 -38.75 33.63 -23.74
C VAL A 492 -37.43 34.20 -23.24
N VAL A 493 -36.74 33.41 -22.45
CA VAL A 493 -35.40 33.68 -21.93
C VAL A 493 -34.45 32.64 -22.49
N ILE A 494 -33.42 33.12 -23.17
CA ILE A 494 -32.33 32.29 -23.69
C ILE A 494 -31.10 32.47 -22.79
N GLY A 495 -30.38 31.38 -22.52
CA GLY A 495 -29.17 31.45 -21.74
C GLY A 495 -28.13 30.40 -22.08
N CYS A 496 -26.90 30.66 -21.66
CA CYS A 496 -25.78 29.73 -21.73
C CYS A 496 -25.09 29.71 -20.37
N GLY A 497 -24.86 28.51 -19.84
CA GLY A 497 -24.26 28.30 -18.54
C GLY A 497 -22.80 27.86 -18.64
N ILE A 498 -21.95 28.40 -17.77
CA ILE A 498 -20.57 28.00 -17.57
C ILE A 498 -20.42 27.43 -16.16
N TYR A 499 -19.92 26.21 -16.05
CA TYR A 499 -19.52 25.68 -14.74
C TYR A 499 -18.29 26.44 -14.27
N TRP A 500 -18.23 26.71 -12.97
CA TRP A 500 -17.02 27.23 -12.36
C TRP A 500 -16.05 26.06 -12.39
N ARG A 501 -15.24 25.99 -13.45
CA ARG A 501 -14.20 24.97 -13.54
C ARG A 501 -13.31 25.14 -12.32
N SER A 502 -13.43 24.20 -11.39
CA SER A 502 -12.35 23.87 -10.47
C SER A 502 -11.16 23.53 -11.36
N GLY A 503 -10.23 24.48 -11.52
CA GLY A 503 -9.18 24.49 -12.54
C GLY A 503 -8.71 23.10 -12.97
N GLY A 504 -9.36 22.56 -13.99
CA GLY A 504 -8.93 21.40 -14.74
C GLY A 504 -8.26 21.92 -15.99
N ALA A 505 -7.03 21.47 -16.21
CA ALA A 505 -6.19 21.82 -17.35
C ALA A 505 -6.96 21.80 -18.68
N ALA A 506 -6.62 22.75 -19.55
CA ALA A 506 -6.83 22.61 -20.99
C ALA A 506 -5.87 21.56 -21.56
#